data_AF-A0A816B4E1-F1
#
_entry.id   AF-A0A816B4E1-F1
#
_cell.length_a   1.000
_cell.length_b   1.000
_cell.length_c   1.000
_cell.angle_alpha   90.00
_cell.angle_beta   90.00
_cell.angle_gamma   90.00
#
_symmetry.space_group_name_H-M   'P 1'
#
loop_
_entity.id
_entity.type
_entity.pdbx_description
1 polymer ?
#
loop_
_entity_poly.entity_id
_entity_poly.type
_entity_poly.pdbx_seq_one_letter_code
_entity_poly.pdbx_strand_id
1 'polypeptide(L)'
;MSHPSKKSDCFICQYPLKSDETKITTECGHSYHRRCAQKYYDEKGHSACVMCKKSSALAKALQGHVTTSTATSSARRSGKPMDHEEEAIWSCEYCTLENPSSAERCEACGAPRHVVSAARRRR
;
A
#
# COMPACT_ATOMS: atom_id res chain seq x y z
N MET A 1 -24.84 -28.30 25.45
CA MET A 1 -24.86 -27.08 24.64
C MET A 1 -23.48 -26.43 24.62
N SER A 2 -23.14 -25.79 23.50
CA SER A 2 -22.12 -24.74 23.37
C SER A 2 -20.65 -25.15 23.37
N HIS A 3 -20.13 -25.53 22.19
CA HIS A 3 -18.74 -25.26 21.85
C HIS A 3 -18.60 -23.75 21.60
N PRO A 4 -17.95 -22.94 22.46
CA PRO A 4 -17.78 -21.54 22.17
C PRO A 4 -16.51 -21.40 21.31
N SER A 5 -16.76 -21.24 20.01
CA SER A 5 -16.01 -20.38 19.09
C SER A 5 -14.49 -20.61 18.99
N LYS A 6 -14.07 -21.21 17.87
CA LYS A 6 -12.68 -21.20 17.40
C LYS A 6 -12.16 -19.75 17.41
N LYS A 7 -11.32 -19.41 18.39
CA LYS A 7 -10.68 -18.10 18.51
C LYS A 7 -9.52 -18.12 17.52
N SER A 8 -9.57 -17.32 16.47
CA SER A 8 -8.39 -17.15 15.61
C SER A 8 -7.36 -16.35 16.43
N ASP A 9 -6.21 -16.91 16.72
CA ASP A 9 -5.15 -16.21 17.46
C ASP A 9 -4.31 -15.35 16.52
N CYS A 10 -3.82 -14.21 17.02
CA CYS A 10 -2.92 -13.36 16.26
C CYS A 10 -1.50 -13.95 16.27
N PHE A 11 -0.97 -14.36 15.12
CA PHE A 11 0.37 -14.98 15.05
C PHE A 11 1.54 -14.02 15.34
N ILE A 12 1.29 -12.72 15.49
CA ILE A 12 2.32 -11.73 15.83
C ILE A 12 2.46 -11.59 17.36
N CYS A 13 1.35 -11.58 18.10
CA CYS A 13 1.35 -11.35 19.55
C CYS A 13 0.80 -12.52 20.37
N GLN A 14 0.34 -13.58 19.72
CA GLN A 14 -0.24 -14.80 20.30
C GLN A 14 -1.50 -14.58 21.15
N TYR A 15 -2.13 -13.39 21.06
CA TYR A 15 -3.39 -13.11 21.74
C TYR A 15 -4.60 -13.39 20.84
N PRO A 16 -5.75 -13.80 21.43
CA PRO A 16 -6.96 -14.06 20.68
C PRO A 16 -7.45 -12.82 19.93
N LEU A 17 -7.82 -13.01 18.65
CA LEU A 17 -8.47 -11.98 17.86
C LEU A 17 -9.91 -11.83 18.37
N LYS A 18 -10.17 -10.77 19.13
CA LYS A 18 -11.53 -10.42 19.59
C LYS A 18 -12.43 -10.20 18.36
N SER A 19 -13.69 -10.61 18.45
CA SER A 19 -14.63 -10.60 17.32
C SER A 19 -15.07 -9.19 16.88
N ASP A 20 -14.83 -8.17 17.70
CA ASP A 20 -15.37 -6.82 17.56
C ASP A 20 -14.36 -5.86 16.89
N GLU A 21 -14.19 -5.99 15.56
CA GLU A 21 -13.83 -4.85 14.68
C GLU A 21 -12.35 -4.48 14.40
N THR A 22 -11.33 -5.21 14.88
CA THR A 22 -9.92 -4.87 14.54
C THR A 22 -9.04 -6.04 14.07
N LYS A 23 -9.63 -7.14 13.59
CA LYS A 23 -8.89 -8.22 12.94
C LYS A 23 -8.76 -7.95 11.43
N ILE A 24 -7.55 -8.05 10.91
CA ILE A 24 -7.31 -8.11 9.46
C ILE A 24 -7.08 -9.57 9.08
N THR A 25 -7.63 -9.99 7.95
CA THR A 25 -7.35 -11.31 7.36
C THR A 25 -6.77 -11.09 5.98
N THR A 26 -5.57 -11.63 5.79
CA THR A 26 -4.84 -11.53 4.53
C THR A 26 -5.39 -12.53 3.50
N GLU A 27 -5.17 -12.29 2.21
CA GLU A 27 -5.63 -13.20 1.12
C GLU A 27 -5.05 -14.61 1.23
N CYS A 28 -3.93 -14.76 1.93
CA CYS A 28 -3.35 -16.07 2.23
C CYS A 28 -4.04 -16.80 3.40
N GLY A 29 -5.16 -16.28 3.90
CA GLY A 29 -5.99 -16.89 4.94
C GLY A 29 -5.49 -16.64 6.37
N HIS A 30 -4.44 -15.85 6.57
CA HIS A 30 -3.87 -15.60 7.89
C HIS A 30 -4.44 -14.31 8.50
N SER A 31 -4.79 -14.38 9.78
CA SER A 31 -5.42 -13.29 10.51
C SER A 31 -4.50 -12.69 11.57
N TYR A 32 -4.58 -11.38 11.74
CA TYR A 32 -3.76 -10.59 12.68
C TYR A 32 -4.59 -9.45 13.27
N HIS A 33 -4.19 -8.92 14.43
CA HIS A 33 -4.72 -7.63 14.86
C HIS A 33 -4.21 -6.57 13.90
N ARG A 34 -5.08 -5.65 13.47
CA ARG A 34 -4.71 -4.50 12.63
C ARG A 34 -3.51 -3.76 13.21
N ARG A 35 -3.47 -3.58 14.53
CA ARG A 35 -2.39 -2.89 15.23
C ARG A 35 -1.06 -3.66 15.21
N CYS A 36 -1.10 -4.98 15.35
CA CYS A 36 0.10 -5.84 15.27
C CYS A 36 0.65 -5.89 13.85
N ALA A 37 -0.24 -6.02 12.87
CA ALA A 37 0.09 -6.00 11.45
C ALA A 37 0.68 -4.65 11.00
N GLN A 38 0.08 -3.54 11.43
CA GLN A 38 0.57 -2.19 11.14
C GLN A 38 1.97 -1.98 11.71
N LYS A 39 2.19 -2.35 12.97
CA LYS A 39 3.51 -2.24 13.63
C LYS A 39 4.58 -3.06 12.89
N TYR A 40 4.23 -4.29 12.49
CA TYR A 40 5.12 -5.13 11.71
C TYR A 40 5.44 -4.53 10.32
N TYR A 41 4.46 -3.92 9.67
CA TYR A 41 4.65 -3.22 8.40
C TYR A 41 5.57 -2.00 8.53
N ASP A 42 5.38 -1.18 9.57
CA ASP A 42 6.15 0.05 9.83
C ASP A 42 7.60 -0.23 10.25
N GLU A 43 7.81 -1.14 11.22
CA GLU A 43 9.15 -1.39 11.79
C GLU A 43 10.03 -2.29 10.91
N LYS A 44 9.44 -3.17 10.10
CA LYS A 44 10.19 -4.10 9.25
C LYS A 44 10.12 -3.75 7.77
N GLY A 45 9.25 -2.83 7.34
CA GLY A 45 9.02 -2.53 5.92
C GLY A 45 8.49 -3.74 5.13
N HIS A 46 8.08 -4.81 5.81
CA HIS A 46 7.74 -6.07 5.17
C HIS A 46 6.25 -6.08 4.83
N SER A 47 5.94 -5.79 3.57
CA SER A 47 4.59 -5.95 2.99
C SER A 47 4.13 -7.42 2.87
N ALA A 48 5.00 -8.37 3.25
CA ALA A 48 4.79 -9.80 3.11
C ALA A 48 4.18 -10.44 4.37
N CYS A 49 3.38 -11.49 4.17
CA CYS A 49 2.83 -12.29 5.26
C CYS A 49 3.95 -12.95 6.10
N VAL A 50 3.90 -12.80 7.43
CA VAL A 50 4.87 -13.42 8.35
C VAL A 50 4.85 -14.95 8.34
N MET A 51 3.73 -15.56 7.96
CA MET A 51 3.58 -17.01 7.96
C MET A 51 4.03 -17.66 6.65
N CYS A 52 3.74 -17.04 5.50
CA CYS A 52 3.96 -17.67 4.20
C CYS A 52 4.81 -16.84 3.23
N LYS A 53 5.34 -15.68 3.67
CA LYS A 53 6.20 -14.78 2.89
C LYS A 53 5.61 -14.25 1.58
N LYS A 54 4.31 -14.44 1.34
CA LYS A 54 3.62 -13.87 0.16
C LYS A 54 3.68 -12.34 0.23
N SER A 55 4.34 -11.74 -0.75
CA SER A 55 4.47 -10.28 -0.91
C SER A 55 3.10 -9.63 -1.08
N SER A 56 2.93 -8.40 -0.58
CA SER A 56 1.69 -7.60 -0.62
C SER A 56 0.49 -8.05 0.24
N ALA A 57 0.53 -9.25 0.83
CA ALA A 57 -0.59 -9.79 1.62
C ALA A 57 -0.96 -8.91 2.83
N LEU A 58 0.04 -8.29 3.46
CA LEU A 58 -0.14 -7.44 4.64
C LEU A 58 -0.52 -6.00 4.25
N ALA A 59 0.10 -5.46 3.21
CA ALA A 59 -0.22 -4.14 2.66
C ALA A 59 -1.69 -4.05 2.22
N LYS A 60 -2.18 -5.04 1.47
CA LYS A 60 -3.58 -5.11 1.01
C LYS A 60 -4.58 -5.24 2.17
N ALA A 61 -4.24 -6.02 3.19
CA ALA A 61 -5.11 -6.25 4.34
C ALA A 61 -5.21 -5.03 5.28
N LEU A 62 -4.17 -4.20 5.34
CA LEU A 62 -4.16 -2.94 6.11
C LEU A 62 -4.89 -1.80 5.37
N GLN A 63 -4.89 -1.82 4.04
CA GLN A 63 -5.51 -0.81 3.19
C GLN A 63 -7.04 -0.92 3.06
N GLY A 64 -7.67 -1.93 3.68
CA GLY A 64 -9.12 -2.01 3.91
C GLY A 64 -9.99 -1.56 2.72
N HIS A 65 -10.16 -2.43 1.72
CA HIS A 65 -11.15 -2.29 0.64
C HIS A 65 -11.37 -0.86 0.10
N VAL A 66 -10.57 -0.47 -0.88
CA VAL A 66 -11.04 0.40 -1.97
C VAL A 66 -10.87 -0.40 -3.26
N THR A 67 -11.85 -1.24 -3.56
CA THR A 67 -11.96 -1.83 -4.91
C THR A 67 -12.46 -0.76 -5.86
N THR A 68 -11.55 -0.01 -6.44
CA THR A 68 -11.82 0.70 -7.71
C THR A 68 -10.64 0.49 -8.65
N SER A 69 -10.29 -0.78 -8.88
CA SER A 69 -9.74 -1.16 -10.17
C SER A 69 -10.89 -1.23 -11.18
N THR A 70 -11.32 -0.07 -11.66
CA THR A 70 -11.99 0.03 -12.96
C THR A 70 -11.01 0.72 -13.90
N ALA A 71 -10.03 -0.05 -14.35
CA ALA A 71 -9.37 0.26 -15.61
C ALA A 71 -10.37 -0.08 -16.72
N THR A 72 -11.09 0.92 -17.22
CA THR A 72 -11.67 0.87 -18.56
C THR A 72 -11.55 2.23 -19.23
N SER A 73 -10.74 2.22 -20.26
CA SER A 73 -10.50 3.25 -21.25
C SER A 73 -11.78 3.67 -21.99
N SER A 74 -11.76 4.92 -22.47
CA SER A 74 -12.51 5.46 -23.63
C SER A 74 -13.90 6.09 -23.38
N ALA A 75 -13.96 7.43 -23.34
CA ALA A 75 -14.31 8.28 -24.50
C ALA A 75 -15.07 9.57 -24.14
N ARG A 76 -14.45 10.69 -24.55
CA ARG A 76 -15.03 11.98 -25.02
C ARG A 76 -15.67 12.92 -23.98
N ARG A 77 -14.87 13.91 -23.55
CA ARG A 77 -15.28 15.32 -23.70
C ARG A 77 -14.15 16.12 -24.31
N SER A 78 -14.44 16.70 -25.47
CA SER A 78 -13.59 17.66 -26.18
C SER A 78 -13.46 18.94 -25.37
N GLY A 79 -12.23 19.29 -25.01
CA GLY A 79 -11.86 20.56 -24.41
C GLY A 79 -10.41 20.91 -24.76
N LYS A 80 -10.25 21.54 -25.93
CA LYS A 80 -9.18 22.46 -26.39
C LYS A 80 -7.75 22.29 -25.83
N PRO A 81 -6.72 22.10 -26.69
CA PRO A 81 -5.32 22.14 -26.28
C PRO A 81 -4.97 23.59 -25.95
N MET A 82 -4.64 23.86 -24.69
CA MET A 82 -3.87 25.02 -24.30
C MET A 82 -2.61 24.49 -23.63
N ASP A 83 -1.53 24.59 -24.39
CA ASP A 83 -0.13 24.66 -24.01
C ASP A 83 0.01 24.97 -22.51
N HIS A 84 0.04 23.91 -21.71
CA HIS A 84 0.37 23.97 -20.29
C HIS A 84 1.65 23.18 -20.18
N GLU A 85 2.68 23.80 -19.59
CA GLU A 85 3.88 23.14 -19.11
C GLU A 85 3.50 21.74 -18.65
N GLU A 86 4.05 20.71 -19.31
CA GLU A 86 3.88 19.33 -18.90
C GLU A 86 4.50 19.24 -17.50
N GLU A 87 3.67 19.48 -16.47
CA GLU A 87 4.06 19.48 -15.08
C GLU A 87 4.61 18.09 -14.80
N ALA A 88 5.93 17.94 -14.90
CA ALA A 88 6.57 16.64 -14.93
C ALA A 88 6.32 15.89 -13.62
N ILE A 89 5.30 15.04 -13.58
CA ILE A 89 4.98 14.23 -12.41
C ILE A 89 6.03 13.12 -12.24
N TRP A 90 6.33 12.76 -10.99
CA TRP A 90 7.23 11.65 -10.69
C TRP A 90 6.53 10.63 -9.81
N SER A 91 6.69 9.36 -10.17
CA SER A 91 6.16 8.24 -9.39
C SER A 91 7.10 7.94 -8.23
N CYS A 92 6.58 7.93 -7.01
CA CYS A 92 7.33 7.57 -5.83
C CYS A 92 7.71 6.09 -5.85
N GLU A 93 8.99 5.76 -5.73
CA GLU A 93 9.45 4.36 -5.76
C GLU A 93 8.96 3.53 -4.56
N TYR A 94 8.49 4.18 -3.48
CA TYR A 94 8.08 3.52 -2.24
C TYR A 94 6.58 3.22 -2.16
N CYS A 95 5.74 4.14 -2.64
CA CYS A 95 4.28 4.00 -2.58
C CYS A 95 3.59 4.16 -3.93
N THR A 96 4.36 4.37 -5.00
CA THR A 96 3.90 4.58 -6.38
C THR A 96 2.99 5.79 -6.59
N LEU A 97 2.83 6.65 -5.58
CA LEU A 97 2.10 7.91 -5.72
C LEU A 97 2.79 8.80 -6.74
N GLU A 98 2.02 9.31 -7.69
CA GLU A 98 2.46 10.35 -8.62
C GLU A 98 2.44 11.70 -7.90
N ASN A 99 3.60 12.32 -7.78
CA ASN A 99 3.78 13.60 -7.12
C ASN A 99 4.10 14.67 -8.17
N PRO A 100 3.72 15.94 -7.94
CA PRO A 100 4.06 17.03 -8.85
C PRO A 100 5.59 17.22 -8.93
N SER A 101 6.08 17.73 -10.07
CA SER A 101 7.52 18.03 -10.28
C SER A 101 8.08 18.96 -9.20
N SER A 102 7.26 19.88 -8.74
CA SER A 102 7.55 20.85 -7.68
C SER A 102 7.73 20.20 -6.31
N ALA A 103 7.21 18.99 -6.10
CA ALA A 103 7.36 18.28 -4.84
C ALA A 103 8.70 17.54 -4.78
N GLU A 104 9.57 17.97 -3.86
CA GLU A 104 10.84 17.31 -3.58
C GLU A 104 10.67 16.00 -2.79
N ARG A 105 9.50 15.81 -2.17
CA ARG A 105 9.16 14.63 -1.36
C ARG A 105 7.74 14.17 -1.66
N CYS A 106 7.49 12.88 -1.48
CA CYS A 106 6.19 12.28 -1.67
C CYS A 106 5.17 12.83 -0.66
N GLU A 107 4.02 13.29 -1.13
CA GLU A 107 2.97 13.86 -0.28
C GLU A 107 2.30 12.81 0.62
N ALA A 108 2.32 11.53 0.22
CA ALA A 108 1.75 10.44 1.03
C ALA A 108 2.71 9.87 2.08
N CYS A 109 3.99 9.70 1.74
CA CYS A 109 4.93 8.98 2.60
C CYS A 109 6.18 9.78 3.01
N GLY A 110 6.35 10.99 2.49
CA GLY A 110 7.51 11.84 2.79
C GLY A 110 8.84 11.34 2.22
N ALA A 111 8.84 10.31 1.36
CA ALA A 111 10.05 9.82 0.72
C ALA A 111 10.62 10.85 -0.29
N PRO A 112 11.94 11.02 -0.39
CA PRO A 112 12.54 11.99 -1.31
C PRO A 112 12.37 11.59 -2.78
N ARG A 113 12.28 12.59 -3.66
CA ARG A 113 12.26 12.40 -5.11
C ARG A 113 13.60 11.86 -5.59
N HIS A 114 13.58 10.70 -6.22
CA HIS A 114 14.79 10.10 -6.78
C HIS A 114 15.07 10.71 -8.17
N VAL A 115 15.74 11.86 -8.19
CA VAL A 115 16.23 12.47 -9.43
C VAL A 115 17.47 11.69 -9.88
N VAL A 116 17.26 10.71 -10.77
CA VAL A 116 18.37 10.11 -11.51
C VAL A 116 18.99 11.20 -12.38
N SER A 117 19.98 11.89 -11.83
CA SER A 117 20.80 12.82 -12.58
C SER A 117 21.47 12.00 -13.68
N ALA A 118 21.01 12.16 -14.91
CA ALA A 118 21.58 11.49 -16.07
C ALA A 118 23.02 11.97 -16.23
N ALA A 119 23.95 11.28 -15.55
CA ALA A 119 25.37 11.47 -15.69
C ALA A 119 25.72 11.07 -17.12
N ARG A 120 25.72 12.07 -18.00
CA ARG A 120 26.11 12.00 -19.39
C ARG A 120 27.52 11.41 -19.45
N ARG A 121 27.62 10.10 -19.72
CA ARG A 121 28.88 9.41 -19.96
C ARG A 121 29.48 10.02 -21.24
N ARG A 122 30.46 10.91 -21.07
CA ARG A 122 31.32 11.37 -22.17
C ARG A 122 32.21 10.19 -22.56
N ARG A 123 32.10 9.79 -23.83
CA ARG A 123 33.02 8.86 -24.49
C ARG A 123 34.41 9.48 -24.58
#